data_AF-A0A939HIA9-F1
#
_entry.id   AF-A0A939HIA9-F1
#
_cell.length_a   1.000
_cell.length_b   1.000
_cell.length_c   1.000
_cell.angle_alpha   90.00
_cell.angle_beta   90.00
_cell.angle_gamma   90.00
#
_symmetry.space_group_name_H-M   'P 1'
#
loop_
_entity.id
_entity.type
_entity.pdbx_description
1 polymer ?
#
loop_
_entity_poly.entity_id
_entity_poly.type
_entity_poly.pdbx_seq_one_letter_code
_entity_poly.pdbx_strand_id
1 'polypeptide(L)'
;MRLAGILPEDAPDPRVEQAERLKLMPIPVMGLVSQPSLEDTDTVGLGYGRDARGYSEMTASVTYTVWRNPNDRSDPINLADLDEPTRRAIEDSLPWPRPAWLVEQVERMRYPQLWEAVRTTWHRDSSELSSVRRVLVDHVNYILMNQYRQKLGLNGNPWDLPAPAVTERMANGQVSVLVNGIEVSAAEIDTDPFVYGIGAELAGGGVVTAVLPRAELKRIQIQFTTRR
;
A
#
# COMPACT_ATOMS: atom_id res chain seq x y z
N MET A 1 0.35 -16.31 -6.36
CA MET A 1 1.17 -16.04 -7.55
C MET A 1 2.51 -16.76 -7.37
N ARG A 2 2.74 -17.88 -8.09
CA ARG A 2 4.06 -18.52 -8.11
C ARG A 2 4.92 -17.73 -9.10
N LEU A 3 5.96 -17.05 -8.62
CA LEU A 3 7.06 -16.57 -9.47
C LEU A 3 7.84 -17.81 -9.93
N ALA A 4 7.26 -18.56 -10.87
CA ALA A 4 7.92 -19.67 -11.53
C ALA A 4 8.50 -19.15 -12.84
N GLY A 5 9.73 -18.64 -12.75
CA GLY A 5 10.54 -18.21 -13.88
C GLY A 5 11.90 -17.77 -13.36
N ILE A 6 12.97 -18.41 -13.82
CA ILE A 6 14.33 -17.90 -13.60
C ILE A 6 14.46 -16.66 -14.48
N LEU A 7 14.62 -15.49 -13.86
CA LEU A 7 14.90 -14.26 -14.58
C LEU A 7 16.41 -14.17 -14.87
N PRO A 8 16.80 -13.78 -16.09
CA PRO A 8 18.21 -13.52 -16.39
C PRO A 8 18.71 -12.30 -15.60
N GLU A 9 20.01 -12.19 -15.39
CA GLU A 9 20.64 -11.12 -14.57
C GLU A 9 20.37 -9.71 -15.11
N ASP A 10 20.21 -9.58 -16.41
CA ASP A 10 19.94 -8.33 -17.14
C ASP A 10 18.44 -8.04 -17.31
N ALA A 11 17.56 -8.81 -16.66
CA ALA A 11 16.13 -8.57 -16.76
C ALA A 11 15.78 -7.14 -16.31
N PRO A 12 15.00 -6.39 -17.12
CA PRO A 12 14.70 -4.99 -16.84
C PRO A 12 13.98 -4.83 -15.51
N ASP A 13 14.28 -3.74 -14.81
CA ASP A 13 13.61 -3.41 -13.56
C ASP A 13 12.14 -3.05 -13.85
N PRO A 14 11.15 -3.79 -13.30
CA PRO A 14 9.73 -3.52 -13.53
C PRO A 14 9.31 -2.13 -13.03
N ARG A 15 10.05 -1.54 -12.07
CA ARG A 15 9.79 -0.19 -11.55
C ARG A 15 9.91 0.88 -12.64
N VAL A 16 10.75 0.67 -13.65
CA VAL A 16 10.92 1.62 -14.77
C VAL A 16 9.63 1.70 -15.61
N GLU A 17 9.09 0.55 -16.01
CA GLU A 17 7.83 0.52 -16.76
C GLU A 17 6.67 1.04 -15.91
N GLN A 18 6.62 0.68 -14.62
CA GLN A 18 5.62 1.19 -13.69
C GLN A 18 5.68 2.72 -13.58
N ALA A 19 6.87 3.31 -13.46
CA ALA A 19 7.05 4.76 -13.41
C ALA A 19 6.53 5.46 -14.69
N GLU A 20 6.77 4.89 -15.86
CA GLU A 20 6.20 5.42 -17.11
C GLU A 20 4.68 5.33 -17.13
N ARG A 21 4.10 4.22 -16.65
CA ARG A 21 2.63 4.08 -16.56
C ARG A 21 2.01 5.03 -15.55
N LEU A 22 2.70 5.37 -14.46
CA LEU A 22 2.21 6.34 -13.48
C LEU A 22 2.04 7.74 -14.07
N LYS A 23 2.79 8.10 -15.11
CA LYS A 23 2.60 9.37 -15.84
C LYS A 23 1.23 9.47 -16.52
N LEU A 24 0.51 8.35 -16.67
CA LEU A 24 -0.85 8.31 -17.20
C LEU A 24 -1.90 8.64 -16.14
N MET A 25 -1.55 8.69 -14.86
CA MET A 25 -2.47 9.08 -13.80
C MET A 25 -3.01 10.49 -14.06
N PRO A 26 -4.35 10.68 -14.09
CA PRO A 26 -4.93 11.99 -14.36
C PRO A 26 -4.72 13.01 -13.23
N ILE A 27 -4.33 12.53 -12.05
CA ILE A 27 -4.06 13.31 -10.85
C ILE A 27 -2.70 12.93 -10.26
N PRO A 28 -2.04 13.84 -9.53
CA PRO A 28 -0.78 13.52 -8.85
C PRO A 28 -0.94 12.35 -7.89
N VAL A 29 0.01 11.41 -7.92
CA VAL A 29 0.06 10.31 -6.96
C VAL A 29 0.49 10.86 -5.60
N MET A 30 -0.23 10.46 -4.57
CA MET A 30 0.00 10.86 -3.19
C MET A 30 0.76 9.77 -2.43
N GLY A 31 1.55 10.20 -1.46
CA GLY A 31 2.22 9.34 -0.49
C GLY A 31 2.17 9.95 0.90
N LEU A 32 2.70 9.25 1.90
CA LEU A 32 2.98 9.84 3.20
C LEU A 32 4.14 10.82 3.10
N VAL A 33 4.11 11.86 3.94
CA VAL A 33 5.25 12.77 4.10
C VAL A 33 6.50 11.99 4.50
N SER A 34 7.65 12.39 3.93
CA SER A 34 8.94 11.82 4.29
C SER A 34 9.20 11.99 5.80
N GLN A 35 9.58 10.89 6.44
CA GLN A 35 9.79 10.82 7.88
C GLN A 35 10.82 9.74 8.21
N PRO A 36 11.61 9.86 9.29
CA PRO A 36 12.70 8.93 9.57
C PRO A 36 12.27 7.46 9.69
N SER A 37 11.06 7.23 10.21
CA SER A 37 10.48 5.92 10.47
C SER A 37 9.94 5.21 9.23
N LEU A 38 9.84 5.88 8.07
CA LEU A 38 9.33 5.30 6.84
C LEU A 38 10.26 5.57 5.65
N GLU A 39 10.49 4.53 4.87
CA GLU A 39 11.18 4.62 3.59
C GLU A 39 10.24 4.19 2.46
N ASP A 40 10.02 5.07 1.49
CA ASP A 40 9.33 4.71 0.24
C ASP A 40 10.23 3.74 -0.54
N THR A 41 9.69 2.61 -0.97
CA THR A 41 10.47 1.55 -1.62
C THR A 41 10.57 1.71 -3.14
N ASP A 42 10.05 2.82 -3.68
CA ASP A 42 9.84 3.01 -5.12
C ASP A 42 9.00 1.91 -5.79
N THR A 43 8.30 1.12 -4.97
CA THR A 43 7.39 0.08 -5.43
C THR A 43 5.99 0.66 -5.48
N VAL A 44 5.47 0.80 -6.71
CA VAL A 44 4.13 1.31 -6.95
C VAL A 44 3.29 0.29 -7.70
N GLY A 45 2.16 -0.08 -7.12
CA GLY A 45 1.12 -0.85 -7.80
C GLY A 45 0.25 0.07 -8.65
N LEU A 46 -0.17 -0.38 -9.83
CA LEU A 46 -1.13 0.34 -10.66
C LEU A 46 -2.29 -0.59 -11.04
N GLY A 47 -3.51 -0.16 -10.74
CA GLY A 47 -4.76 -0.76 -11.20
C GLY A 47 -5.56 0.22 -12.03
N TYR A 48 -6.32 -0.24 -13.01
CA TYR A 48 -7.20 0.63 -13.80
C TYR A 48 -8.40 -0.13 -14.38
N GLY A 49 -9.49 0.59 -14.56
CA GLY A 49 -10.66 0.18 -15.36
C GLY A 49 -10.67 0.94 -16.70
N ARG A 50 -11.11 0.27 -17.78
CA ARG A 50 -11.30 0.91 -19.08
C ARG A 50 -12.67 0.59 -19.67
N ASP A 51 -13.26 1.59 -20.30
CA ASP A 51 -14.48 1.51 -21.09
C ASP A 51 -14.24 2.05 -22.51
N ALA A 52 -15.30 2.15 -23.33
CA ALA A 52 -15.21 2.68 -24.70
C ALA A 52 -14.70 4.13 -24.78
N ARG A 53 -14.72 4.89 -23.68
CA ARG A 53 -14.25 6.27 -23.59
C ARG A 53 -12.82 6.37 -23.01
N GLY A 54 -12.14 5.24 -22.74
CA GLY A 54 -10.76 5.20 -22.21
C GLY A 54 -10.70 4.74 -20.75
N TYR A 55 -9.81 5.32 -19.93
CA TYR A 55 -9.71 4.98 -18.49
C TYR A 55 -10.91 5.52 -17.71
N SER A 56 -11.67 4.63 -17.06
CA SER A 56 -12.82 4.99 -16.21
C SER A 56 -12.41 5.15 -14.74
N GLU A 57 -11.39 4.41 -14.32
CA GLU A 57 -10.80 4.44 -12.99
C GLU A 57 -9.30 4.16 -13.10
N MET A 58 -8.49 4.80 -12.25
CA MET A 58 -7.08 4.47 -12.06
C MET A 58 -6.72 4.56 -10.58
N THR A 59 -5.98 3.58 -10.08
CA THR A 59 -5.48 3.53 -8.69
C THR A 59 -3.98 3.28 -8.68
N ALA A 60 -3.23 4.15 -8.02
CA ALA A 60 -1.82 3.95 -7.72
C ALA A 60 -1.63 3.63 -6.23
N SER A 61 -0.91 2.56 -5.91
CA SER A 61 -0.66 2.07 -4.55
C SER A 61 0.83 2.19 -4.19
N VAL A 62 1.18 2.81 -3.08
CA VAL A 62 2.57 3.01 -2.63
C VAL A 62 2.89 2.09 -1.44
N THR A 63 4.05 1.44 -1.47
CA THR A 63 4.56 0.58 -0.40
C THR A 63 5.70 1.26 0.35
N TYR A 64 5.76 1.04 1.67
CA TYR A 64 6.82 1.59 2.54
C TYR A 64 7.52 0.49 3.34
N THR A 65 8.78 0.71 3.67
CA THR A 65 9.50 -0.02 4.74
C THR A 65 9.40 0.76 6.05
N VAL A 66 9.17 0.07 7.17
CA VAL A 66 9.15 0.67 8.51
C VAL A 66 10.50 0.52 9.21
N TRP A 67 11.04 1.64 9.69
CA TRP A 67 12.21 1.70 10.56
C TRP A 67 11.77 1.97 12.00
N ARG A 68 11.75 0.92 12.83
CA ARG A 68 11.37 0.99 14.25
C ARG A 68 12.45 1.68 15.11
N ASN A 69 13.72 1.56 14.71
CA ASN A 69 14.83 2.39 15.17
C ASN A 69 15.46 3.09 13.96
N PRO A 70 15.02 4.32 13.62
CA PRO A 70 15.53 5.02 12.44
C PRO A 70 16.96 5.55 12.60
N ASN A 71 17.46 5.65 13.84
CA ASN A 71 18.82 6.13 14.12
C ASN A 71 19.88 5.02 13.93
N ASP A 72 19.47 3.76 13.99
CA ASP A 72 20.31 2.61 13.71
C ASP A 72 19.50 1.58 12.90
N ARG A 73 19.69 1.59 11.57
CA ARG A 73 19.01 0.66 10.65
C ARG A 73 19.46 -0.79 10.79
N SER A 74 20.61 -1.03 11.43
CA SER A 74 21.13 -2.38 11.69
C SER A 74 20.54 -3.00 12.95
N ASP A 75 19.84 -2.21 13.77
CA ASP A 75 19.19 -2.69 14.99
C ASP A 75 18.19 -3.81 14.65
N PRO A 76 18.31 -5.00 15.28
CA PRO A 76 17.40 -6.12 15.08
C PRO A 76 15.92 -5.78 15.30
N ILE A 77 15.59 -4.72 16.06
CA ILE A 77 14.21 -4.26 16.23
C ILE A 77 13.54 -3.89 14.89
N ASN A 78 14.33 -3.50 13.89
CA ASN A 78 13.87 -3.17 12.55
C ASN A 78 13.47 -4.41 11.74
N LEU A 79 13.79 -5.62 12.19
CA LEU A 79 13.46 -6.84 11.44
C LEU A 79 11.98 -7.18 11.56
N ALA A 80 11.44 -7.74 10.48
CA ALA A 80 10.09 -8.30 10.46
C ALA A 80 10.04 -9.61 11.26
N ASP A 81 8.88 -9.90 11.83
CA ASP A 81 8.59 -11.22 12.39
C ASP A 81 8.24 -12.17 11.24
N LEU A 82 9.26 -12.82 10.69
CA LEU A 82 9.14 -13.76 9.57
C LEU A 82 9.05 -15.19 10.08
N ASP A 83 8.18 -15.99 9.46
CA ASP A 83 8.19 -17.43 9.66
C ASP A 83 9.49 -18.05 9.14
N GLU A 84 9.83 -19.21 9.70
CA GLU A 84 11.08 -19.91 9.38
C GLU A 84 11.23 -20.25 7.88
N PRO A 85 10.18 -20.70 7.17
CA PRO A 85 10.27 -20.92 5.72
C PRO A 85 10.58 -19.64 4.93
N THR A 86 9.94 -18.51 5.24
CA THR A 86 10.19 -17.25 4.54
C THR A 86 11.59 -16.73 4.84
N ARG A 87 12.03 -16.80 6.10
CA ARG A 87 13.38 -16.41 6.49
C ARG A 87 14.45 -17.19 5.72
N ARG A 88 14.34 -18.52 5.68
CA ARG A 88 15.26 -19.35 4.90
C ARG A 88 15.22 -19.03 3.42
N ALA A 89 14.04 -18.82 2.84
CA ALA A 89 13.92 -18.47 1.42
C ALA A 89 14.60 -17.14 1.06
N ILE A 90 14.76 -16.21 2.02
CA ILE A 90 15.51 -14.96 1.86
C ILE A 90 17.01 -15.20 2.03
N GLU A 91 17.41 -15.97 3.05
CA GLU A 91 18.81 -16.22 3.41
C GLU A 91 19.53 -17.17 2.46
N ASP A 92 18.82 -18.14 1.88
CA ASP A 92 19.39 -19.14 0.99
C ASP A 92 19.88 -18.48 -0.30
N SER A 93 21.19 -18.52 -0.51
CA SER A 93 21.80 -18.09 -1.76
C SER A 93 21.39 -19.07 -2.87
N LEU A 94 20.58 -18.60 -3.82
CA LEU A 94 20.24 -19.38 -5.01
C LEU A 94 21.46 -19.54 -5.92
N PRO A 95 21.66 -20.70 -6.56
CA PRO A 95 22.87 -21.00 -7.33
C PRO A 95 22.95 -20.31 -8.70
N TRP A 96 21.95 -19.50 -9.08
CA TRP A 96 21.91 -18.76 -10.35
C TRP A 96 21.91 -17.24 -10.10
N PRO A 97 22.49 -16.45 -11.02
CA PRO A 97 22.48 -15.00 -10.92
C PRO A 97 21.05 -14.45 -11.00
N ARG A 98 20.83 -13.29 -10.36
CA ARG A 98 19.53 -12.60 -10.31
C ARG A 98 19.74 -11.11 -10.63
N PRO A 99 18.75 -10.43 -11.23
CA PRO A 99 18.76 -8.99 -11.35
C PRO A 99 18.97 -8.29 -10.00
N ALA A 100 19.72 -7.20 -10.00
CA ALA A 100 20.00 -6.41 -8.79
C ALA A 100 18.71 -5.92 -8.10
N TRP A 101 17.70 -5.52 -8.88
CA TRP A 101 16.41 -5.07 -8.36
C TRP A 101 15.66 -6.19 -7.61
N LEU A 102 15.80 -7.44 -8.04
CA LEU A 102 15.15 -8.58 -7.39
C LEU A 102 15.85 -8.93 -6.09
N VAL A 103 17.17 -8.86 -6.06
CA VAL A 103 17.96 -9.03 -4.83
C VAL A 103 17.59 -7.95 -3.82
N GLU A 104 17.52 -6.69 -4.25
CA GLU A 104 17.08 -5.57 -3.41
C GLU A 104 15.67 -5.83 -2.82
N GLN A 105 14.72 -6.26 -3.64
CA GLN A 105 13.35 -6.53 -3.20
C GLN A 105 13.27 -7.68 -2.17
N VAL A 106 14.05 -8.75 -2.37
CA VAL A 106 14.14 -9.88 -1.44
C VAL A 106 14.79 -9.44 -0.12
N GLU A 107 15.85 -8.64 -0.17
CA GLU A 107 16.49 -8.10 1.04
C GLU A 107 15.54 -7.19 1.84
N ARG A 108 14.68 -6.41 1.16
CA ARG A 108 13.65 -5.59 1.81
C ARG A 108 12.62 -6.41 2.57
N MET A 109 12.36 -7.66 2.19
CA MET A 109 11.44 -8.54 2.92
C MET A 109 11.90 -8.87 4.34
N ARG A 110 13.18 -8.65 4.68
CA ARG A 110 13.70 -8.76 6.05
C ARG A 110 13.10 -7.73 7.01
N TYR A 111 12.58 -6.63 6.48
CA TYR A 111 12.03 -5.50 7.24
C TYR A 111 10.50 -5.43 7.11
N PRO A 112 9.78 -4.88 8.11
CA PRO A 112 8.33 -4.71 8.02
C PRO A 112 7.96 -3.83 6.83
N GLN A 113 7.12 -4.36 5.96
CA GLN A 113 6.60 -3.66 4.79
C GLN A 113 5.14 -3.24 5.05
N LEU A 114 4.83 -1.98 4.76
CA LEU A 114 3.47 -1.47 4.64
C LEU A 114 3.03 -1.61 3.17
N TRP A 115 2.63 -2.82 2.78
CA TRP A 115 2.27 -3.08 1.37
C TRP A 115 1.04 -2.29 0.98
N GLU A 116 1.15 -1.56 -0.12
CA GLU A 116 0.06 -0.73 -0.67
C GLU A 116 -0.56 0.23 0.34
N ALA A 117 0.22 0.67 1.34
CA ALA A 117 -0.26 1.44 2.48
C ALA A 117 -1.03 2.69 2.08
N VAL A 118 -0.61 3.38 1.02
CA VAL A 118 -1.28 4.56 0.49
C VAL A 118 -1.80 4.28 -0.90
N ARG A 119 -3.06 4.62 -1.16
CA ARG A 119 -3.66 4.59 -2.49
C ARG A 119 -4.12 5.96 -2.92
N THR A 120 -3.85 6.30 -4.17
CA THR A 120 -4.44 7.43 -4.87
C THR A 120 -5.36 6.88 -5.94
N THR A 121 -6.65 7.15 -5.82
CA THR A 121 -7.69 6.62 -6.72
C THR A 121 -8.39 7.77 -7.42
N TRP A 122 -8.38 7.71 -8.74
CA TRP A 122 -9.10 8.62 -9.62
C TRP A 122 -10.24 7.88 -10.32
N HIS A 123 -11.39 8.54 -10.41
CA HIS A 123 -12.52 8.12 -11.23
C HIS A 123 -12.83 9.21 -12.24
N ARG A 124 -13.15 8.83 -13.48
CA ARG A 124 -13.54 9.79 -14.51
C ARG A 124 -14.85 10.49 -14.18
N ASP A 125 -15.84 9.70 -13.78
CA ASP A 125 -17.19 10.17 -13.48
C ASP A 125 -17.42 10.04 -11.97
N SER A 126 -17.89 11.11 -11.33
CA SER A 126 -18.25 11.09 -9.92
C SER A 126 -19.49 10.22 -9.70
N SER A 127 -19.43 9.34 -8.70
CA SER A 127 -20.53 8.48 -8.26
C SER A 127 -20.37 8.15 -6.77
N GLU A 128 -21.34 7.46 -6.20
CA GLU A 128 -21.20 6.91 -4.83
C GLU A 128 -19.96 6.00 -4.69
N LEU A 129 -19.56 5.34 -5.78
CA LEU A 129 -18.38 4.48 -5.83
C LEU A 129 -17.06 5.26 -5.69
N SER A 130 -17.04 6.53 -6.08
CA SER A 130 -15.88 7.40 -5.98
C SER A 130 -15.83 8.19 -4.66
N SER A 131 -16.77 7.98 -3.74
CA SER A 131 -16.79 8.67 -2.45
C SER A 131 -15.61 8.26 -1.57
N VAL A 132 -15.12 9.17 -0.72
CA VAL A 132 -14.00 8.90 0.20
C VAL A 132 -14.29 7.68 1.08
N ARG A 133 -15.50 7.57 1.63
CA ARG A 133 -15.90 6.45 2.49
C ARG A 133 -15.85 5.12 1.75
N ARG A 134 -16.38 5.09 0.52
CA ARG A 134 -16.41 3.86 -0.28
C ARG A 134 -15.00 3.40 -0.64
N VAL A 135 -14.19 4.29 -1.20
CA VAL A 135 -12.79 3.99 -1.59
C VAL A 135 -11.98 3.55 -0.38
N LEU A 136 -12.17 4.17 0.79
CA LEU A 136 -11.50 3.78 2.02
C LEU A 136 -11.91 2.38 2.50
N VAL A 137 -13.20 2.07 2.48
CA VAL A 137 -13.73 0.74 2.86
C VAL A 137 -13.17 -0.34 1.93
N ASP A 138 -13.16 -0.09 0.62
CA ASP A 138 -12.63 -1.04 -0.35
C ASP A 138 -11.12 -1.25 -0.14
N HIS A 139 -10.36 -0.19 0.18
CA HIS A 139 -8.95 -0.30 0.50
C HIS A 139 -8.69 -1.08 1.81
N VAL A 140 -9.41 -0.78 2.89
CA VAL A 140 -9.27 -1.49 4.16
C VAL A 140 -9.56 -2.98 3.99
N ASN A 141 -10.67 -3.33 3.33
CA ASN A 141 -11.02 -4.73 3.07
C ASN A 141 -9.98 -5.43 2.18
N TYR A 142 -9.41 -4.73 1.18
CA TYR A 142 -8.32 -5.28 0.37
C TYR A 142 -7.11 -5.65 1.23
N ILE A 143 -6.67 -4.77 2.13
CA ILE A 143 -5.51 -5.02 2.99
C ILE A 143 -5.79 -6.16 3.97
N LEU A 144 -6.98 -6.16 4.59
CA LEU A 144 -7.40 -7.23 5.48
C LEU A 144 -7.41 -8.60 4.77
N MET A 145 -7.95 -8.65 3.55
CA MET A 145 -8.03 -9.89 2.77
C MET A 145 -6.66 -10.39 2.29
N ASN A 146 -5.72 -9.50 1.97
CA ASN A 146 -4.43 -9.90 1.41
C ASN A 146 -3.32 -10.08 2.45
N GLN A 147 -3.28 -9.25 3.50
CA GLN A 147 -2.22 -9.31 4.52
C GLN A 147 -2.64 -10.00 5.81
N TYR A 148 -3.93 -9.95 6.16
CA TYR A 148 -4.44 -10.44 7.45
C TYR A 148 -5.29 -11.70 7.33
N ARG A 149 -5.34 -12.33 6.15
CA ARG A 149 -6.19 -13.51 5.86
C ARG A 149 -6.08 -14.62 6.90
N GLN A 150 -4.86 -14.99 7.27
CA GLN A 150 -4.62 -16.02 8.29
C GLN A 150 -5.09 -15.57 9.67
N LYS A 151 -4.85 -14.31 10.05
CA LYS A 151 -5.31 -13.74 11.33
C LYS A 151 -6.84 -13.61 11.40
N LEU A 152 -7.51 -13.50 10.25
CA LEU A 152 -8.96 -13.53 10.12
C LEU A 152 -9.53 -14.97 10.12
N GLY A 153 -8.69 -16.01 10.27
CA GLY A 153 -9.13 -17.40 10.26
C GLY A 153 -9.60 -17.90 8.90
N LEU A 154 -9.33 -17.16 7.82
CA LEU A 154 -9.73 -17.47 6.45
C LEU A 154 -8.75 -18.45 5.80
N ASN A 155 -8.62 -19.64 6.41
CA ASN A 155 -7.74 -20.71 5.98
C ASN A 155 -8.32 -21.55 4.82
N GLY A 156 -9.52 -21.20 4.34
CA GLY A 156 -10.20 -21.83 3.20
C GLY A 156 -9.70 -21.35 1.84
N ASN A 157 -10.40 -21.74 0.78
CA ASN A 157 -10.07 -21.42 -0.61
C ASN A 157 -9.79 -19.91 -0.80
N PRO A 158 -8.61 -19.51 -1.33
CA PRO A 158 -8.27 -18.09 -1.54
C PRO A 158 -9.29 -17.31 -2.37
N TRP A 159 -10.06 -18.01 -3.21
CA TRP A 159 -11.09 -17.42 -4.07
C TRP A 159 -12.45 -17.26 -3.39
N ASP A 160 -12.64 -17.81 -2.19
CA ASP A 160 -13.86 -17.57 -1.42
C ASP A 160 -13.83 -16.15 -0.87
N LEU A 161 -14.81 -15.34 -1.27
CA LEU A 161 -14.99 -13.96 -0.84
C LEU A 161 -15.82 -13.95 0.44
N PRO A 162 -15.21 -13.74 1.62
CA PRO A 162 -15.97 -13.54 2.85
C PRO A 162 -16.78 -12.25 2.77
N ALA A 163 -17.76 -12.11 3.67
CA ALA A 163 -18.40 -10.82 3.89
C ALA A 163 -17.34 -9.75 4.23
N PRO A 164 -17.51 -8.50 3.76
CA PRO A 164 -16.56 -7.44 4.05
C PRO A 164 -16.45 -7.22 5.56
N ALA A 165 -15.21 -7.19 6.06
CA ALA A 165 -14.93 -7.00 7.48
C ALA A 165 -15.31 -5.59 7.95
N VAL A 166 -15.20 -4.61 7.06
CA VAL A 166 -15.55 -3.22 7.31
C VAL A 166 -16.59 -2.73 6.31
N THR A 167 -17.52 -1.89 6.76
CA THR A 167 -18.55 -1.25 5.93
C THR A 167 -18.51 0.27 6.08
N GLU A 168 -19.17 1.00 5.17
CA GLU A 168 -19.21 2.47 5.21
C GLU A 168 -19.80 3.05 6.50
N ARG A 169 -20.62 2.29 7.22
CA ARG A 169 -21.17 2.69 8.53
C ARG A 169 -20.10 2.84 9.61
N MET A 170 -18.97 2.15 9.44
CA MET A 170 -17.83 2.20 10.36
C MET A 170 -16.89 3.37 10.05
N ALA A 171 -17.12 4.09 8.96
CA ALA A 171 -16.32 5.26 8.59
C ALA A 171 -16.81 6.51 9.33
N ASN A 172 -15.97 7.04 10.23
CA ASN A 172 -16.20 8.32 10.89
C ASN A 172 -15.77 9.47 9.96
N GLY A 173 -16.69 10.38 9.64
CA GLY A 173 -16.42 11.55 8.77
C GLY A 173 -16.15 12.85 9.52
N GLN A 174 -15.97 12.82 10.84
CA GLN A 174 -15.76 14.00 11.69
C GLN A 174 -14.28 14.20 12.04
N VAL A 175 -13.40 13.92 11.09
CA VAL A 175 -11.95 14.07 11.25
C VAL A 175 -11.35 14.87 10.10
N SER A 176 -10.13 15.34 10.29
CA SER A 176 -9.35 16.05 9.29
C SER A 176 -7.97 15.42 9.16
N VAL A 177 -7.33 15.64 8.00
CA VAL A 177 -5.95 15.24 7.73
C VAL A 177 -5.25 16.32 6.93
N LEU A 178 -3.93 16.39 7.04
CA LEU A 178 -3.13 17.28 6.21
C LEU A 178 -2.85 16.64 4.85
N VAL A 179 -3.21 17.35 3.78
CA VAL A 179 -2.86 17.03 2.39
C VAL A 179 -2.08 18.20 1.82
N ASN A 180 -0.82 17.98 1.43
CA ASN A 180 0.09 19.03 0.98
C ASN A 180 0.18 20.23 1.96
N GLY A 181 0.13 19.94 3.26
CA GLY A 181 0.16 20.94 4.33
C GLY A 181 -1.15 21.68 4.57
N ILE A 182 -2.23 21.35 3.85
CA ILE A 182 -3.56 21.95 4.01
C ILE A 182 -4.46 20.97 4.76
N GLU A 183 -5.15 21.45 5.79
CA GLU A 183 -6.13 20.65 6.52
C GLU A 183 -7.40 20.48 5.69
N VAL A 184 -7.78 19.22 5.46
CA VAL A 184 -8.98 18.85 4.68
C VAL A 184 -9.85 17.88 5.47
N SER A 185 -11.15 17.92 5.22
CA SER A 185 -12.09 16.93 5.76
C SER A 185 -11.72 15.52 5.33
N ALA A 186 -11.77 14.59 6.25
CA ALA A 186 -11.38 13.20 6.04
C ALA A 186 -12.46 12.23 6.55
N ALA A 187 -12.31 10.98 6.17
CA ALA A 187 -13.01 9.86 6.79
C ALA A 187 -12.00 8.85 7.33
N GLU A 188 -12.26 8.28 8.49
CA GLU A 188 -11.40 7.26 9.10
C GLU A 188 -12.18 6.01 9.49
N ILE A 189 -11.46 4.89 9.57
CA ILE A 189 -11.91 3.64 10.16
C ILE A 189 -10.94 3.33 11.29
N ASP A 190 -11.36 3.64 12.52
CA ASP A 190 -10.61 3.39 13.76
C ASP A 190 -11.24 2.29 14.62
N THR A 191 -12.05 1.42 14.04
CA THR A 191 -12.75 0.35 14.78
C THR A 191 -12.22 -1.05 14.50
N ASP A 192 -11.47 -1.25 13.41
CA ASP A 192 -10.83 -2.54 13.11
C ASP A 192 -9.67 -2.80 14.10
N PRO A 193 -9.48 -4.02 14.62
CA PRO A 193 -8.44 -4.32 15.60
C PRO A 193 -7.01 -4.41 15.04
N PHE A 194 -6.84 -4.57 13.73
CA PHE A 194 -5.53 -4.78 13.11
C PHE A 194 -5.02 -3.55 12.36
N VAL A 195 -5.92 -2.81 11.73
CA VAL A 195 -5.56 -1.65 10.91
C VAL A 195 -6.32 -0.39 11.32
N TYR A 196 -5.74 0.75 10.99
CA TYR A 196 -6.39 2.05 10.97
C TYR A 196 -6.44 2.52 9.52
N GLY A 197 -7.61 2.94 9.07
CA GLY A 197 -7.80 3.52 7.75
C GLY A 197 -8.10 5.02 7.84
N ILE A 198 -7.56 5.83 6.95
CA ILE A 198 -8.00 7.22 6.76
C ILE A 198 -7.98 7.59 5.28
N GLY A 199 -8.89 8.43 4.84
CA GLY A 199 -8.91 8.95 3.47
C GLY A 199 -9.44 10.36 3.39
N ALA A 200 -9.07 11.05 2.32
CA ALA A 200 -9.49 12.41 2.03
C ALA A 200 -9.65 12.63 0.52
N GLU A 201 -10.52 13.56 0.16
CA GLU A 201 -10.66 14.01 -1.21
C GLU A 201 -9.51 14.94 -1.60
N LEU A 202 -9.07 14.86 -2.85
CA LEU A 202 -7.99 15.68 -3.39
C LEU A 202 -8.57 16.88 -4.16
N ALA A 203 -7.93 18.05 -4.04
CA ALA A 203 -8.38 19.27 -4.71
C ALA A 203 -8.44 19.16 -6.25
N GLY A 204 -7.63 18.28 -6.85
CA GLY A 204 -7.63 17.97 -8.29
C GLY A 204 -8.63 16.90 -8.70
N GLY A 205 -9.50 16.46 -7.79
CA GLY A 205 -10.36 15.29 -7.94
C GLY A 205 -9.68 13.99 -7.50
N GLY A 206 -10.50 12.97 -7.23
CA GLY A 206 -10.04 11.69 -6.71
C GLY A 206 -9.85 11.67 -5.19
N VAL A 207 -9.42 10.52 -4.69
CA VAL A 207 -9.34 10.23 -3.25
C VAL A 207 -7.96 9.66 -2.94
N VAL A 208 -7.35 10.14 -1.85
CA VAL A 208 -6.21 9.48 -1.21
C VAL A 208 -6.70 8.69 0.00
N THR A 209 -6.18 7.49 0.20
CA THR A 209 -6.44 6.67 1.38
C THR A 209 -5.14 6.09 1.91
N ALA A 210 -5.02 5.96 3.23
CA ALA A 210 -3.98 5.20 3.91
C ALA A 210 -4.62 4.09 4.75
N VAL A 211 -4.03 2.90 4.72
CA VAL A 211 -4.38 1.79 5.62
C VAL A 211 -3.11 1.30 6.29
N LEU A 212 -3.04 1.49 7.60
CA LEU A 212 -1.82 1.35 8.38
C LEU A 212 -2.01 0.29 9.49
N PRO A 213 -1.05 -0.61 9.71
CA PRO A 213 -1.08 -1.54 10.83
C PRO A 213 -1.09 -0.78 12.17
N ARG A 214 -2.02 -1.12 13.06
CA ARG A 214 -2.11 -0.48 14.39
C ARG A 214 -0.83 -0.57 15.20
N ALA A 215 -0.11 -1.68 15.05
CA ALA A 215 1.15 -1.91 15.74
C ALA A 215 2.22 -0.85 15.42
N GLU A 216 2.16 -0.22 14.24
CA GLU A 216 3.16 0.73 13.77
C GLU A 216 2.67 2.19 13.83
N LEU A 217 1.37 2.45 14.11
CA LEU A 217 0.78 3.80 14.08
C LEU A 217 1.52 4.85 14.91
N LYS A 218 2.03 4.48 16.09
CA LYS A 218 2.76 5.41 16.97
C LYS A 218 4.05 5.95 16.34
N ARG A 219 4.52 5.33 15.26
CA ARG A 219 5.74 5.68 14.54
C ARG A 219 5.45 6.42 13.24
N ILE A 220 4.19 6.53 12.84
CA ILE A 220 3.79 7.04 11.54
C ILE A 220 3.07 8.37 11.71
N GLN A 221 3.67 9.42 11.17
CA GLN A 221 3.02 10.70 10.96
C GLN A 221 2.10 10.59 9.74
N ILE A 222 0.79 10.65 9.99
CA ILE A 222 -0.23 10.51 8.95
C ILE A 222 -0.51 11.87 8.33
N GLN A 223 0.26 12.20 7.29
CA GLN A 223 0.07 13.39 6.47
C GLN A 223 0.40 13.01 5.03
N PHE A 224 -0.44 13.48 4.10
CA PHE A 224 -0.27 13.20 2.69
C PHE A 224 0.49 14.32 2.00
N THR A 225 1.38 13.94 1.09
CA THR A 225 2.05 14.86 0.17
C THR A 225 2.06 14.26 -1.23
N THR A 226 2.12 15.10 -2.25
CA THR A 226 2.40 14.64 -3.61
C THR A 226 3.74 13.90 -3.63
N ARG A 227 3.71 12.67 -4.13
CA ARG A 227 4.88 11.82 -4.32
C ARG A 227 5.68 12.38 -5.50
N ARG A 228 6.99 12.54 -5.31
CA ARG A 228 7.92 13.01 -6.35
C ARG A 228 8.52 11.84 -7.10
#